data_AF-A0A7Y9X5L5-F1
#
_entry.id   AF-A0A7Y9X5L5-F1
#
_cell.length_a   1.000
_cell.length_b   1.000
_cell.length_c   1.000
_cell.angle_alpha   90.00
_cell.angle_beta   90.00
_cell.angle_gamma   90.00
#
_symmetry.space_group_name_H-M   'P 1'
#
loop_
_entity.id
_entity.type
_entity.pdbx_description
1 polymer ?
#
loop_
_entity_poly.entity_id
_entity_poly.type
_entity_poly.pdbx_seq_one_letter_code
_entity_poly.pdbx_strand_id
1 'polypeptide(L)'
;MRGRIVVAGVAGLLVSGCAAEAEPVAVPPPAPIAVDVAAASSGGACRLLDFTVIEQLVKVRFDVAAASEQGDTHTCVVRARSATLPELTLSVSETTIDKVTFAADVVPDKAAKVTGLGQQAYRRTTAAASGHGPVAEVGWLATDGRLATVRWTAARGGERSAAEKLTGDLAALAKKVDTRAL
;
A
#
# COMPACT_ATOMS: atom_id res chain seq x y z
N MET A 1 -46.46 41.38 73.42
CA MET A 1 -45.78 40.62 74.50
C MET A 1 -45.83 39.14 74.16
N ARG A 2 -44.68 38.45 74.27
CA ARG A 2 -44.48 37.02 74.55
C ARG A 2 -45.16 36.04 73.56
N GLY A 3 -44.46 35.22 72.79
CA GLY A 3 -43.21 34.50 73.06
C GLY A 3 -43.48 33.04 72.70
N ARG A 4 -42.94 32.56 71.58
CA ARG A 4 -43.10 31.18 71.10
C ARG A 4 -42.15 30.27 71.90
N ILE A 5 -42.68 29.19 72.48
CA ILE A 5 -41.96 28.12 73.20
C ILE A 5 -42.29 26.78 72.49
N VAL A 6 -41.30 26.20 71.79
CA VAL A 6 -40.52 24.97 72.11
C VAL A 6 -41.32 23.67 72.13
N VAL A 7 -40.95 22.67 71.31
CA VAL A 7 -40.85 21.22 71.62
C VAL A 7 -39.93 20.61 70.53
N ALA A 8 -38.67 20.33 70.85
CA ALA A 8 -38.08 19.05 71.29
C ALA A 8 -37.61 18.17 70.11
N GLY A 9 -36.28 18.11 69.94
CA GLY A 9 -35.59 17.27 68.98
C GLY A 9 -35.47 15.83 69.49
N VAL A 10 -35.73 14.88 68.59
CA VAL A 10 -35.43 13.47 68.78
C VAL A 10 -34.18 13.17 67.96
N ALA A 11 -33.11 12.79 68.67
CA ALA A 11 -31.85 12.36 68.08
C ALA A 11 -31.99 10.94 67.52
N GLY A 12 -31.95 10.81 66.18
CA GLY A 12 -31.80 9.53 65.51
C GLY A 12 -30.32 9.20 65.33
N LEU A 13 -29.85 8.14 65.97
CA LEU A 13 -28.53 7.54 65.76
C LEU A 13 -28.50 6.89 64.36
N LEU A 14 -27.80 7.51 63.40
CA LEU A 14 -27.45 6.88 62.13
C LEU A 14 -26.04 6.30 62.25
N VAL A 15 -25.96 4.97 62.24
CA VAL A 15 -24.72 4.20 62.17
C VAL A 15 -24.09 4.46 60.79
N SER A 16 -22.97 5.16 60.75
CA SER A 16 -22.14 5.33 59.56
C SER A 16 -21.36 4.03 59.28
N GLY A 17 -21.98 3.12 58.54
CA GLY A 17 -21.27 2.01 57.91
C GLY A 17 -20.38 2.54 56.80
N CYS A 18 -19.09 2.68 57.08
CA CYS A 18 -18.07 2.95 56.06
C CYS A 18 -17.87 1.70 55.20
N ALA A 19 -18.61 1.60 54.10
CA ALA A 19 -18.18 0.77 52.98
C ALA A 19 -17.29 1.65 52.10
N ALA A 20 -15.97 1.45 52.17
CA ALA A 20 -15.08 1.96 51.13
C ALA A 20 -15.40 1.20 49.85
N GLU A 21 -16.23 1.79 49.00
CA GLU A 21 -16.47 1.31 47.64
C GLU A 21 -15.12 1.36 46.92
N ALA A 22 -14.58 0.20 46.56
CA ALA A 22 -13.33 0.13 45.82
C ALA A 22 -13.54 0.85 44.47
N GLU A 23 -12.76 1.91 44.22
CA GLU A 23 -12.81 2.62 42.95
C GLU A 23 -12.61 1.61 41.80
N PRO A 24 -13.49 1.58 40.80
CA PRO A 24 -13.35 0.66 39.68
C PRO A 24 -12.02 0.95 38.98
N VAL A 25 -11.10 -0.02 39.05
CA VAL A 25 -9.82 0.03 38.35
C VAL A 25 -10.12 0.05 36.85
N ALA A 26 -9.84 1.17 36.21
CA ALA A 26 -9.99 1.32 34.77
C ALA A 26 -9.00 0.37 34.06
N VAL A 27 -9.52 -0.76 33.56
CA VAL A 27 -8.74 -1.66 32.71
C VAL A 27 -8.59 -0.98 31.34
N PRO A 28 -7.35 -0.74 30.86
CA PRO A 28 -7.16 -0.17 29.54
C PRO A 28 -7.76 -1.11 28.48
N PRO A 29 -8.40 -0.57 27.43
CA PRO A 29 -8.97 -1.40 26.39
C PRO A 29 -7.88 -2.28 25.76
N PRO A 30 -8.20 -3.52 25.36
CA PRO A 30 -7.23 -4.39 24.71
C PRO A 30 -6.68 -3.70 23.46
N ALA A 31 -5.36 -3.85 23.24
CA ALA A 31 -4.73 -3.32 22.05
C ALA A 31 -5.41 -3.90 20.79
N PRO A 32 -5.64 -3.09 19.74
CA PRO A 32 -6.19 -3.59 18.48
C PRO A 32 -5.30 -4.70 17.89
N ILE A 33 -5.91 -5.79 17.43
CA ILE A 33 -5.20 -6.84 16.70
C ILE A 33 -4.97 -6.35 15.27
N ALA A 34 -3.71 -6.23 14.87
CA ALA A 34 -3.36 -5.99 13.48
C ALA A 34 -3.51 -7.30 12.69
N VAL A 35 -4.44 -7.32 11.74
CA VAL A 35 -4.60 -8.44 10.79
C VAL A 35 -3.85 -8.08 9.52
N ASP A 36 -2.92 -8.94 9.10
CA ASP A 36 -2.27 -8.82 7.80
C ASP A 36 -3.28 -9.13 6.70
N VAL A 37 -3.56 -8.13 5.85
CA VAL A 37 -4.48 -8.24 4.72
C VAL A 37 -3.65 -8.42 3.45
N ALA A 38 -3.96 -9.44 2.64
CA ALA A 38 -3.27 -9.66 1.39
C ALA A 38 -3.55 -8.54 0.37
N ALA A 39 -2.56 -8.21 -0.46
CA ALA A 39 -2.74 -7.21 -1.54
C ALA A 39 -3.93 -7.57 -2.45
N ALA A 40 -4.06 -8.85 -2.79
CA ALA A 40 -5.13 -9.37 -3.64
C ALA A 40 -6.54 -9.06 -3.14
N SER A 41 -6.74 -8.87 -1.83
CA SER A 41 -8.03 -8.53 -1.23
C SER A 41 -8.54 -7.16 -1.68
N SER A 42 -7.66 -6.27 -2.18
CA SER A 42 -8.06 -4.96 -2.73
C SER A 42 -8.67 -5.04 -4.13
N GLY A 43 -8.59 -6.18 -4.82
CA GLY A 43 -9.13 -6.36 -6.17
C GLY A 43 -8.28 -5.75 -7.29
N GLY A 44 -8.86 -5.59 -8.49
CA GLY A 44 -8.18 -5.06 -9.68
C GLY A 44 -6.83 -5.72 -9.95
N ALA A 45 -5.82 -4.92 -10.33
CA ALA A 45 -4.47 -5.43 -10.56
C ALA A 45 -3.78 -5.90 -9.26
N CYS A 46 -4.32 -5.60 -8.07
CA CYS A 46 -3.71 -6.07 -6.82
C CYS A 46 -3.83 -7.57 -6.65
N ARG A 47 -4.77 -8.23 -7.36
CA ARG A 47 -4.85 -9.70 -7.45
C ARG A 47 -3.58 -10.34 -8.01
N LEU A 48 -2.79 -9.56 -8.76
CA LEU A 48 -1.56 -10.02 -9.40
C LEU A 48 -0.31 -9.79 -8.55
N LEU A 49 -0.47 -9.18 -7.38
CA LEU A 49 0.63 -8.83 -6.49
C LEU A 49 0.53 -9.60 -5.18
N ASP A 50 1.70 -10.01 -4.68
CA ASP A 50 1.86 -10.65 -3.39
C ASP A 50 2.91 -9.89 -2.57
N PHE A 51 2.56 -9.47 -1.36
CA PHE A 51 3.46 -8.68 -0.51
C PHE A 51 4.73 -9.43 -0.16
N THR A 52 4.66 -10.74 0.05
CA THR A 52 5.83 -11.57 0.39
C THR A 52 6.79 -11.65 -0.79
N VAL A 53 6.28 -11.87 -2.00
CA VAL A 53 7.09 -11.90 -3.22
C VAL A 53 7.74 -10.54 -3.48
N ILE A 54 6.99 -9.44 -3.28
CA ILE A 54 7.55 -8.09 -3.42
C ILE A 54 8.66 -7.85 -2.40
N GLU A 55 8.42 -8.14 -1.12
CA GLU A 55 9.43 -7.96 -0.06
C GLU A 55 10.69 -8.80 -0.33
N GLN A 56 10.53 -10.03 -0.81
CA GLN A 56 11.66 -10.89 -1.18
C GLN A 56 12.52 -10.31 -2.31
N LEU A 57 11.92 -9.66 -3.31
CA LEU A 57 12.62 -9.14 -4.48
C LEU A 57 13.11 -7.70 -4.28
N VAL A 58 12.23 -6.81 -3.85
CA VAL A 58 12.44 -5.36 -3.73
C VAL A 58 13.05 -4.98 -2.38
N LYS A 59 13.05 -5.90 -1.40
CA LYS A 59 13.58 -5.68 -0.02
C LYS A 59 12.88 -4.56 0.74
N VAL A 60 11.64 -4.26 0.36
CA VAL A 60 10.77 -3.28 1.03
C VAL A 60 9.48 -3.98 1.41
N ARG A 61 9.10 -3.86 2.68
CA ARG A 61 7.82 -4.35 3.19
C ARG A 61 6.71 -3.37 2.82
N PHE A 62 5.67 -3.89 2.20
CA PHE A 62 4.42 -3.19 1.96
C PHE A 62 3.28 -3.93 2.65
N ASP A 63 2.31 -3.19 3.16
CA ASP A 63 1.18 -3.72 3.95
C ASP A 63 -0.13 -2.97 3.68
N VAL A 64 -0.12 -2.04 2.73
CA VAL A 64 -1.29 -1.34 2.22
C VAL A 64 -1.34 -1.53 0.71
N ALA A 65 -2.50 -1.98 0.21
CA ALA A 65 -2.79 -2.08 -1.22
C ALA A 65 -4.10 -1.36 -1.53
N ALA A 66 -4.12 -0.62 -2.64
CA ALA A 66 -5.31 0.01 -3.18
C ALA A 66 -5.41 -0.28 -4.67
N ALA A 67 -6.58 -0.72 -5.11
CA ALA A 67 -6.86 -0.93 -6.52
C ALA A 67 -7.71 0.22 -7.07
N SER A 68 -7.54 0.51 -8.35
CA SER A 68 -8.42 1.38 -9.12
C SER A 68 -8.61 0.82 -10.52
N GLU A 69 -9.66 1.27 -11.17
CA GLU A 69 -9.98 0.90 -12.55
C GLU A 69 -10.45 2.14 -13.30
N GLN A 70 -9.95 2.31 -14.52
CA GLN A 70 -10.38 3.37 -15.42
C GLN A 70 -10.36 2.86 -16.86
N GLY A 71 -11.54 2.74 -17.47
CA GLY A 71 -11.69 2.07 -18.77
C GLY A 71 -11.11 0.66 -18.70
N ASP A 72 -10.32 0.28 -19.69
CA ASP A 72 -9.71 -1.07 -19.78
C ASP A 72 -8.40 -1.19 -18.97
N THR A 73 -8.14 -0.26 -18.04
CA THR A 73 -6.93 -0.22 -17.23
C THR A 73 -7.22 -0.51 -15.77
N HIS A 74 -6.65 -1.60 -15.26
CA HIS A 74 -6.65 -1.93 -13.85
C HIS A 74 -5.32 -1.54 -13.23
N THR A 75 -5.36 -0.85 -12.09
CA THR A 75 -4.17 -0.41 -11.36
C THR A 75 -4.18 -0.93 -9.94
N CYS A 76 -2.98 -1.21 -9.42
CA CYS A 76 -2.71 -1.46 -8.02
C CYS A 76 -1.59 -0.55 -7.57
N VAL A 77 -1.76 0.06 -6.39
CA VAL A 77 -0.69 0.75 -5.69
C VAL A 77 -0.48 0.06 -4.35
N VAL A 78 0.78 -0.25 -4.04
CA VAL A 78 1.19 -0.78 -2.74
C VAL A 78 2.19 0.14 -2.06
N ARG A 79 2.05 0.29 -0.74
CA ARG A 79 2.94 1.11 0.09
C ARG A 79 2.99 0.59 1.52
N ALA A 80 3.92 1.16 2.30
CA ALA A 80 3.94 0.95 3.73
C ALA A 80 2.87 1.83 4.40
N ARG A 81 2.25 1.35 5.48
CA ARG A 81 1.25 2.12 6.24
C ARG A 81 1.82 3.43 6.79
N SER A 82 3.08 3.42 7.19
CA SER A 82 3.74 4.55 7.85
C SER A 82 4.23 5.65 6.90
N ALA A 83 4.19 5.44 5.58
CA ALA A 83 4.74 6.39 4.61
C ALA A 83 4.02 6.34 3.26
N THR A 84 3.95 7.48 2.58
CA THR A 84 3.40 7.55 1.22
C THR A 84 4.39 7.09 0.16
N LEU A 85 5.70 7.15 0.45
CA LEU A 85 6.78 6.68 -0.40
C LEU A 85 7.82 5.91 0.45
N PRO A 86 8.51 4.91 -0.13
CA PRO A 86 8.37 4.44 -1.50
C PRO A 86 7.03 3.72 -1.74
N GLU A 87 6.58 3.71 -2.99
CA GLU A 87 5.40 2.97 -3.44
C GLU A 87 5.74 2.13 -4.67
N LEU A 88 4.97 1.05 -4.88
CA LEU A 88 5.01 0.26 -6.10
C LEU A 88 3.63 0.29 -6.77
N THR A 89 3.62 0.62 -8.05
CA THR A 89 2.40 0.72 -8.86
C THR A 89 2.45 -0.28 -9.99
N LEU A 90 1.45 -1.15 -10.09
CA LEU A 90 1.22 -2.02 -11.24
C LEU A 90 0.00 -1.50 -12.00
N SER A 91 0.16 -1.21 -13.28
CA SER A 91 -0.95 -0.93 -14.19
C SER A 91 -0.97 -1.98 -15.29
N VAL A 92 -2.16 -2.47 -15.61
CA VAL A 92 -2.40 -3.43 -16.69
C VAL A 92 -3.59 -2.95 -17.50
N SER A 93 -3.39 -2.77 -18.80
CA SER A 93 -4.38 -2.30 -19.76
C SER A 93 -4.60 -3.33 -20.86
N GLU A 94 -5.83 -3.49 -21.32
CA GLU A 94 -6.07 -4.19 -22.59
C GLU A 94 -5.47 -3.40 -23.76
N THR A 95 -4.99 -4.10 -24.78
CA THR A 95 -4.40 -3.46 -25.95
C THR A 95 -4.45 -4.34 -27.19
N THR A 96 -4.52 -3.71 -28.36
CA THR A 96 -4.40 -4.36 -29.67
C THR A 96 -3.09 -4.04 -30.38
N ILE A 97 -2.17 -3.31 -29.71
CA ILE A 97 -0.90 -2.93 -30.32
C ILE A 97 -0.01 -4.16 -30.54
N ASP A 98 0.68 -4.18 -31.68
CA ASP A 98 1.67 -5.20 -31.98
C ASP A 98 3.06 -4.82 -31.43
N LYS A 99 4.04 -5.70 -31.66
CA LYS A 99 5.43 -5.50 -31.21
C LYS A 99 6.11 -4.28 -31.87
N VAL A 100 5.75 -3.95 -33.11
CA VAL A 100 6.35 -2.84 -33.85
C VAL A 100 5.84 -1.53 -33.28
N THR A 101 4.52 -1.40 -33.09
CA THR A 101 3.89 -0.25 -32.45
C THR A 101 4.35 -0.11 -31.00
N PHE A 102 4.45 -1.21 -30.23
CA PHE A 102 5.00 -1.16 -28.87
C PHE A 102 6.45 -0.63 -28.87
N ALA A 103 7.29 -1.05 -29.82
CA ALA A 103 8.67 -0.57 -29.93
C ALA A 103 8.75 0.93 -30.26
N ALA A 104 7.87 1.40 -31.14
CA ALA A 104 7.87 2.78 -31.64
C ALA A 104 7.25 3.77 -30.65
N ASP A 105 6.11 3.40 -30.05
CA ASP A 105 5.24 4.35 -29.36
C ASP A 105 5.22 4.19 -27.84
N VAL A 106 5.60 3.01 -27.32
CA VAL A 106 5.52 2.70 -25.88
C VAL A 106 6.88 2.62 -25.22
N VAL A 107 7.88 2.03 -25.89
CA VAL A 107 9.24 1.91 -25.34
C VAL A 107 9.87 3.31 -25.25
N PRO A 108 10.22 3.79 -24.04
CA PRO A 108 10.82 5.10 -23.90
C PRO A 108 12.23 5.16 -24.48
N ASP A 109 12.64 6.34 -24.92
CA ASP A 109 14.02 6.59 -25.33
C ASP A 109 15.02 6.15 -24.27
N LYS A 110 16.09 5.49 -24.71
CA LYS A 110 17.19 4.98 -23.87
C LYS A 110 16.77 3.92 -22.84
N ALA A 111 15.55 3.39 -22.92
CA ALA A 111 15.17 2.24 -22.10
C ALA A 111 15.99 1.01 -22.52
N ALA A 112 16.38 0.20 -21.54
CA ALA A 112 17.09 -1.04 -21.78
C ALA A 112 16.08 -2.17 -22.03
N LYS A 113 16.42 -3.11 -22.92
CA LYS A 113 15.60 -4.29 -23.17
C LYS A 113 15.56 -5.22 -21.96
N VAL A 114 14.39 -5.79 -21.67
CA VAL A 114 14.22 -6.91 -20.73
C VAL A 114 13.90 -8.17 -21.52
N THR A 115 14.62 -9.26 -21.25
CA THR A 115 14.44 -10.55 -21.94
C THR A 115 13.58 -11.50 -21.11
N GLY A 116 12.84 -12.37 -21.81
CA GLY A 116 11.99 -13.39 -21.17
C GLY A 116 10.81 -12.82 -20.40
N LEU A 117 10.26 -11.69 -20.86
CA LEU A 117 9.07 -11.05 -20.30
C LEU A 117 8.15 -10.63 -21.46
N GLY A 118 6.97 -11.24 -21.53
CA GLY A 118 5.99 -10.99 -22.59
C GLY A 118 6.55 -11.20 -24.01
N GLN A 119 5.92 -10.53 -24.97
CA GLN A 119 6.36 -10.46 -26.37
C GLN A 119 7.55 -9.52 -26.54
N GLN A 120 7.55 -8.40 -25.79
CA GLN A 120 8.60 -7.41 -25.74
C GLN A 120 8.50 -6.62 -24.43
N ALA A 121 9.65 -6.25 -23.86
CA ALA A 121 9.71 -5.54 -22.60
C ALA A 121 10.91 -4.60 -22.52
N TYR A 122 10.78 -3.57 -21.70
CA TYR A 122 11.81 -2.60 -21.41
C TYR A 122 11.93 -2.35 -19.91
N ARG A 123 13.05 -1.76 -19.52
CA ARG A 123 13.26 -1.16 -18.19
C ARG A 123 13.90 0.21 -18.34
N ARG A 124 13.57 1.12 -17.43
CA ARG A 124 14.22 2.43 -17.36
C ARG A 124 14.27 2.97 -15.95
N THR A 125 15.08 4.01 -15.78
CA THR A 125 15.11 4.83 -14.56
C THR A 125 14.91 6.29 -14.93
N THR A 126 13.94 6.94 -14.31
CA THR A 126 13.75 8.39 -14.44
C THR A 126 14.32 9.11 -13.22
N ALA A 127 14.73 10.37 -13.41
CA ALA A 127 15.28 11.19 -12.33
C ALA A 127 14.17 11.60 -11.34
N ALA A 128 14.58 12.03 -10.15
CA ALA A 128 13.67 12.66 -9.19
C ALA A 128 12.97 13.88 -9.83
N ALA A 129 11.68 14.01 -9.59
CA ALA A 129 10.85 15.09 -10.12
C ALA A 129 9.64 15.30 -9.20
N SER A 130 8.97 16.45 -9.32
CA SER A 130 7.64 16.67 -8.74
C SER A 130 7.46 16.26 -7.27
N GLY A 131 8.50 16.43 -6.45
CA GLY A 131 8.46 16.13 -5.01
C GLY A 131 8.77 14.68 -4.62
N HIS A 132 8.91 13.75 -5.57
CA HIS A 132 9.31 12.37 -5.33
C HIS A 132 10.76 12.10 -5.75
N GLY A 133 11.32 10.97 -5.29
CA GLY A 133 12.65 10.50 -5.68
C GLY A 133 12.67 9.89 -7.08
N PRO A 134 13.81 9.30 -7.49
CA PRO A 134 13.92 8.62 -8.77
C PRO A 134 12.94 7.44 -8.89
N VAL A 135 12.55 7.10 -10.12
CA VAL A 135 11.58 6.02 -10.40
C VAL A 135 12.27 4.92 -11.20
N ALA A 136 12.12 3.68 -10.75
CA ALA A 136 12.45 2.49 -11.51
C ALA A 136 11.18 1.97 -12.19
N GLU A 137 11.27 1.60 -13.47
CA GLU A 137 10.10 1.17 -14.25
C GLU A 137 10.45 -0.02 -15.14
N VAL A 138 9.51 -0.96 -15.25
CA VAL A 138 9.51 -2.06 -16.22
C VAL A 138 8.16 -2.10 -16.90
N GLY A 139 8.15 -2.00 -18.24
CA GLY A 139 6.94 -2.10 -19.05
C GLY A 139 7.05 -3.24 -20.06
N TRP A 140 5.95 -3.94 -20.33
CA TRP A 140 5.93 -5.06 -21.27
C TRP A 140 4.60 -5.21 -21.99
N LEU A 141 4.69 -5.63 -23.25
CA LEU A 141 3.58 -6.17 -24.01
C LEU A 141 3.46 -7.66 -23.70
N ALA A 142 2.40 -8.05 -23.01
CA ALA A 142 2.12 -9.42 -22.66
C ALA A 142 1.61 -10.23 -23.87
N THR A 143 1.63 -11.56 -23.76
CA THR A 143 1.23 -12.47 -24.85
C THR A 143 -0.28 -12.62 -25.01
N ASP A 144 -1.04 -12.07 -24.07
CA ASP A 144 -2.50 -12.17 -23.92
C ASP A 144 -3.23 -10.88 -24.33
N GLY A 145 -2.59 -9.99 -25.09
CA GLY A 145 -3.20 -8.73 -25.53
C GLY A 145 -3.27 -7.68 -24.43
N ARG A 146 -2.38 -7.73 -23.44
CA ARG A 146 -2.29 -6.71 -22.38
C ARG A 146 -0.97 -5.94 -22.44
N LEU A 147 -1.04 -4.65 -22.13
CA LEU A 147 0.09 -3.80 -21.85
C LEU A 147 0.20 -3.63 -20.33
N ALA A 148 1.36 -3.93 -19.76
CA ALA A 148 1.55 -3.81 -18.32
C ALA A 148 2.81 -3.01 -17.99
N THR A 149 2.75 -2.28 -16.88
CA THR A 149 3.88 -1.52 -16.34
C THR A 149 3.92 -1.67 -14.83
N VAL A 150 5.10 -2.01 -14.30
CA VAL A 150 5.41 -1.91 -12.88
C VAL A 150 6.38 -0.76 -12.64
N ARG A 151 6.03 0.13 -11.70
CA ARG A 151 6.82 1.27 -11.28
C ARG A 151 7.12 1.18 -9.81
N TRP A 152 8.35 1.52 -9.42
CA TRP A 152 8.71 1.81 -8.04
C TRP A 152 9.18 3.25 -7.94
N THR A 153 8.55 4.02 -7.06
CA THR A 153 8.85 5.44 -6.85
C THR A 153 9.57 5.59 -5.53
N ALA A 154 10.82 6.10 -5.56
CA ALA A 154 11.57 6.33 -4.34
C ALA A 154 11.01 7.49 -3.52
N ALA A 155 11.27 7.46 -2.21
CA ALA A 155 11.12 8.65 -1.38
C ALA A 155 12.03 9.79 -1.86
N ARG A 156 11.65 11.03 -1.50
CA ARG A 156 12.46 12.23 -1.80
C ARG A 156 13.89 12.06 -1.25
N GLY A 157 14.87 12.45 -2.06
CA GLY A 157 16.29 12.31 -1.71
C GLY A 157 16.87 10.92 -1.97
N GLY A 158 16.08 9.96 -2.47
CA GLY A 158 16.58 8.66 -2.89
C GLY A 158 17.63 8.75 -4.00
N GLU A 159 18.61 7.87 -3.96
CA GLU A 159 19.70 7.82 -4.94
C GLU A 159 19.24 7.21 -6.26
N ARG A 160 19.63 7.83 -7.38
CA ARG A 160 19.31 7.31 -8.71
C ARG A 160 19.93 5.94 -8.96
N SER A 161 21.15 5.71 -8.49
CA SER A 161 21.87 4.44 -8.60
C SER A 161 21.13 3.28 -7.91
N ALA A 162 20.45 3.56 -6.79
CA ALA A 162 19.60 2.57 -6.10
C ALA A 162 18.39 2.20 -6.96
N ALA A 163 17.70 3.19 -7.54
CA ALA A 163 16.60 2.94 -8.46
C ALA A 163 17.05 2.19 -9.73
N GLU A 164 18.24 2.47 -10.26
CA GLU A 164 18.81 1.75 -11.40
C GLU A 164 19.03 0.27 -11.10
N LYS A 165 19.59 -0.08 -9.94
CA LYS A 165 19.71 -1.47 -9.49
C LYS A 165 18.34 -2.14 -9.38
N LEU A 166 17.37 -1.43 -8.81
CA LEU A 166 16.02 -1.94 -8.58
C LEU A 166 15.27 -2.29 -9.87
N THR A 167 15.63 -1.70 -11.02
CA THR A 167 15.03 -2.13 -12.31
C THR A 167 15.26 -3.61 -12.62
N GLY A 168 16.34 -4.21 -12.11
CA GLY A 168 16.57 -5.66 -12.22
C GLY A 168 15.58 -6.46 -11.39
N ASP A 169 15.36 -6.05 -10.14
CA ASP A 169 14.43 -6.71 -9.21
C ASP A 169 12.97 -6.54 -9.67
N LEU A 170 12.61 -5.37 -10.21
CA LEU A 170 11.31 -5.15 -10.83
C LEU A 170 11.11 -6.02 -12.07
N ALA A 171 12.16 -6.27 -12.86
CA ALA A 171 12.05 -7.20 -13.99
C ALA A 171 11.85 -8.64 -13.53
N ALA A 172 12.44 -9.03 -12.39
CA ALA A 172 12.18 -10.32 -11.76
C ALA A 172 10.75 -10.43 -11.22
N LEU A 173 10.24 -9.36 -10.60
CA LEU A 173 8.85 -9.28 -10.13
C LEU A 173 7.86 -9.34 -11.31
N ALA A 174 8.10 -8.58 -12.38
CA ALA A 174 7.25 -8.56 -13.56
C ALA A 174 7.12 -9.96 -14.21
N LYS A 175 8.16 -10.79 -14.15
CA LYS A 175 8.11 -12.19 -14.61
C LYS A 175 7.24 -13.11 -13.74
N LYS A 176 6.87 -12.67 -12.54
CA LYS A 176 5.95 -13.37 -11.63
C LYS A 176 4.50 -12.91 -11.79
N VAL A 177 4.26 -11.80 -12.48
CA VAL A 177 2.92 -11.26 -12.73
C VAL A 177 2.27 -12.06 -13.87
N ASP A 178 1.17 -12.75 -13.57
CA ASP A 178 0.34 -13.39 -14.61
C ASP A 178 -0.81 -12.46 -15.00
N THR A 179 -0.65 -11.72 -16.09
CA THR A 179 -1.65 -10.75 -16.56
C THR A 179 -2.96 -11.40 -17.01
N ARG A 180 -3.00 -12.72 -17.22
CA ARG A 180 -4.21 -13.46 -17.59
C ARG A 180 -5.14 -13.72 -16.41
N ALA A 181 -4.65 -13.55 -15.18
CA ALA A 181 -5.41 -13.76 -13.95
C ALA A 181 -6.21 -12.52 -13.49
N LEU A 182 -6.27 -11.49 -14.34
CA LEU A 182 -6.95 -10.21 -14.09
C LEU A 182 -8.44 -10.27 -14.45
#